data_AF-A0A3N5Q0W4-F1
#
_entry.id   AF-A0A3N5Q0W4-F1
#
_cell.length_a   1.000
_cell.length_b   1.000
_cell.length_c   1.000
_cell.angle_alpha   90.00
_cell.angle_beta   90.00
_cell.angle_gamma   90.00
#
_symmetry.space_group_name_H-M   'P 1'
#
loop_
_entity.id
_entity.type
_entity.pdbx_description
1 polymer ?
#
loop_
_entity_poly.entity_id
_entity_poly.type
_entity_poly.pdbx_seq_one_letter_code
_entity_poly.pdbx_strand_id
1 'polypeptide(L)'
;MALEPRTGGGWVENLLRPVLIAGMTACIGAPLVLVVEMLVPGWDGSYLLAFAFVAGLEGILSERQLQRRRITGWAYLGSRAAELLFLLLVLKLLNYVPLGMGRLLAEAARWPLSPESFLTDLDILTGLLFIPLWMGAIYGGRIVAEIELELGRTGPPPADRNSPEYYMWLTQPSIVRDRQERLDWLSELFLWGGIALLLGATLIHVFVSSARALGVPVLLYFALGVALLSQAQFSVKNASWQVQGIPVQPGMARRWLLAALAFLAGVALLALVLPTGYALGPFRAIWGAFALVIQVLVFFFALLFFLFTTLLALLLPRAQMTQPVPPRFDPVPPPLPGGDPTSFPWLQVLASALFWIVILVIVGYALVRFVRERWPGWEEGEGEQAGGWRRLLAWLRGIWRRWRGWQREAR
;
A
#
# COMPACT_ATOMS: atom_id res chain seq x y z
N MET A 1 5.57 -15.31 -46.45
CA MET A 1 4.79 -14.57 -45.44
C MET A 1 5.80 -13.78 -44.60
N ALA A 2 6.08 -12.54 -45.00
CA ALA A 2 7.04 -11.70 -44.30
C ALA A 2 6.38 -11.18 -43.01
N LEU A 3 6.98 -11.49 -41.87
CA LEU A 3 6.55 -10.95 -40.58
C LEU A 3 6.84 -9.45 -40.60
N GLU A 4 5.80 -8.64 -40.79
CA GLU A 4 5.93 -7.19 -40.62
C GLU A 4 6.50 -6.92 -39.22
N PRO A 5 7.56 -6.11 -39.13
CA PRO A 5 8.14 -5.77 -37.85
C PRO A 5 7.08 -5.00 -37.05
N ARG A 6 6.67 -5.55 -35.90
CA ARG A 6 5.78 -4.89 -34.92
C ARG A 6 6.49 -3.68 -34.32
N THR A 7 6.63 -2.60 -35.08
CA THR A 7 7.26 -1.36 -34.67
C THR A 7 6.26 -0.51 -33.89
N GLY A 8 6.29 -0.57 -32.56
CA GLY A 8 5.72 0.52 -31.75
C GLY A 8 5.23 0.20 -30.33
N GLY A 9 4.83 -1.04 -30.03
CA GLY A 9 4.21 -1.36 -28.72
C GLY A 9 5.14 -1.98 -27.67
N GLY A 10 6.24 -2.60 -28.12
CA GLY A 10 6.99 -3.54 -27.30
C GLY A 10 7.66 -2.94 -26.06
N TRP A 11 8.10 -1.68 -26.07
CA TRP A 11 8.85 -1.13 -24.92
C TRP A 11 7.96 -0.92 -23.68
N VAL A 12 6.74 -0.42 -23.89
CA VAL A 12 5.79 -0.19 -22.79
C VAL A 12 5.36 -1.52 -22.17
N GLU A 13 5.06 -2.53 -22.98
CA GLU A 13 4.64 -3.85 -22.50
C GLU A 13 5.80 -4.63 -21.87
N ASN A 14 7.01 -4.53 -22.44
CA ASN A 14 8.15 -5.32 -21.98
C ASN A 14 8.87 -4.71 -20.76
N LEU A 15 8.87 -3.38 -20.59
CA LEU A 15 9.67 -2.72 -19.55
C LEU A 15 8.84 -1.98 -18.50
N LEU A 16 7.79 -1.24 -18.90
CA LEU A 16 7.08 -0.36 -17.97
C LEU A 16 6.43 -1.15 -16.82
N ARG A 17 5.66 -2.20 -17.14
CA ARG A 17 4.94 -2.97 -16.11
C ARG A 17 5.89 -3.67 -15.12
N PRO A 18 6.97 -4.35 -15.55
CA PRO A 18 7.99 -4.86 -14.62
C PRO A 18 8.57 -3.78 -13.70
N VAL A 19 8.87 -2.59 -14.23
CA VAL A 19 9.38 -1.46 -13.44
C VAL A 19 8.35 -0.99 -12.42
N LEU A 20 7.07 -0.89 -12.79
CA LEU A 20 6.00 -0.52 -11.86
C LEU A 20 5.89 -1.53 -10.70
N ILE A 21 5.88 -2.84 -11.02
CA ILE A 21 5.76 -3.91 -10.02
C ILE A 21 6.97 -3.92 -9.09
N ALA A 22 8.19 -3.90 -9.64
CA ALA A 22 9.42 -3.87 -8.84
C ALA A 22 9.47 -2.62 -7.93
N GLY A 23 9.04 -1.46 -8.44
CA GLY A 23 8.93 -0.22 -7.65
C GLY A 23 7.94 -0.34 -6.51
N MET A 24 6.76 -0.91 -6.76
CA MET A 24 5.77 -1.17 -5.71
C MET A 24 6.31 -2.11 -4.64
N THR A 25 6.99 -3.19 -5.04
CA THR A 25 7.56 -4.15 -4.08
C THR A 25 8.66 -3.53 -3.23
N ALA A 26 9.53 -2.69 -3.81
CA ALA A 26 10.50 -1.92 -3.04
C ALA A 26 9.82 -0.96 -2.04
N CYS A 27 8.71 -0.31 -2.43
CA CYS A 27 7.95 0.54 -1.51
C CYS A 27 7.36 -0.25 -0.33
N ILE A 28 6.87 -1.47 -0.56
CA ILE A 28 6.41 -2.38 0.51
C ILE A 28 7.55 -2.73 1.48
N GLY A 29 8.77 -2.87 0.97
CA GLY A 29 9.96 -3.16 1.78
C GLY A 29 10.39 -2.01 2.70
N ALA A 30 10.08 -0.76 2.36
CA ALA A 30 10.53 0.44 3.10
C ALA A 30 10.25 0.41 4.61
N PRO A 31 9.03 0.10 5.09
CA PRO A 31 8.79 -0.02 6.53
C PRO A 31 9.65 -1.12 7.19
N LEU A 32 9.81 -2.28 6.54
CA LEU A 32 10.61 -3.38 7.10
C LEU A 32 12.08 -2.98 7.25
N VAL A 33 12.60 -2.24 6.28
CA VAL A 33 13.96 -1.70 6.30
C VAL A 33 14.16 -0.74 7.46
N LEU A 34 13.24 0.22 7.68
CA LEU A 34 13.33 1.14 8.81
C LEU A 34 13.31 0.42 10.17
N VAL A 35 12.55 -0.68 10.28
CA VAL A 35 12.57 -1.51 11.50
C VAL A 35 13.95 -2.11 11.72
N VAL A 36 14.63 -2.58 10.68
CA VAL A 36 15.99 -3.11 10.80
C VAL A 36 17.02 -2.03 11.08
N GLU A 37 16.92 -0.84 10.47
CA GLU A 37 17.79 0.30 10.82
C GLU A 37 17.67 0.69 12.29
N MET A 38 16.47 0.54 12.87
CA MET A 38 16.25 0.75 14.30
C MET A 38 16.90 -0.34 15.17
N LEU A 39 16.93 -1.58 14.69
CA LEU A 39 17.52 -2.72 15.40
C LEU A 39 19.05 -2.80 15.26
N VAL A 40 19.59 -2.31 14.14
CA VAL A 40 21.02 -2.37 13.79
C VAL A 40 21.54 -0.94 13.57
N PRO A 41 21.98 -0.25 14.65
CA PRO A 41 22.48 1.11 14.54
C PRO A 41 23.66 1.23 13.57
N GLY A 42 23.60 2.23 12.67
CA GLY A 42 24.64 2.48 11.67
C GLY A 42 24.51 1.68 10.38
N TRP A 43 23.50 0.80 10.28
CA TRP A 43 23.10 0.21 9.01
C TRP A 43 22.27 1.19 8.19
N ASP A 44 22.61 1.38 6.92
CA ASP A 44 21.82 2.17 5.96
C ASP A 44 21.02 1.21 5.09
N GLY A 45 19.71 1.16 5.25
CA GLY A 45 18.86 0.23 4.54
C GLY A 45 18.48 0.67 3.13
N SER A 46 18.84 1.88 2.70
CA SER A 46 18.46 2.43 1.40
C SER A 46 18.98 1.58 0.22
N TYR A 47 20.19 1.02 0.33
CA TYR A 47 20.75 0.16 -0.70
C TYR A 47 19.99 -1.15 -0.84
N LEU A 48 19.39 -1.68 0.24
CA LEU A 48 18.58 -2.89 0.18
C LEU A 48 17.29 -2.65 -0.63
N LEU A 49 16.67 -1.48 -0.49
CA LEU A 49 15.50 -1.09 -1.28
C LEU A 49 15.85 -0.93 -2.76
N ALA A 50 16.96 -0.25 -3.06
CA ALA A 50 17.46 -0.10 -4.43
C ALA A 50 17.81 -1.46 -5.05
N PHE A 51 18.45 -2.34 -4.29
CA PHE A 51 18.76 -3.70 -4.72
C PHE A 51 17.50 -4.53 -4.94
N ALA A 52 16.53 -4.50 -4.01
CA ALA A 52 15.26 -5.20 -4.14
C ALA A 52 14.48 -4.76 -5.39
N PHE A 53 14.54 -3.47 -5.74
CA PHE A 53 13.99 -2.95 -6.99
C PHE A 53 14.69 -3.58 -8.22
N VAL A 54 16.02 -3.53 -8.30
CA VAL A 54 16.77 -4.05 -9.46
C VAL A 54 16.63 -5.56 -9.59
N ALA A 55 16.79 -6.29 -8.48
CA ALA A 55 16.65 -7.74 -8.44
C ALA A 55 15.21 -8.18 -8.70
N GLY A 56 14.21 -7.44 -8.22
CA GLY A 56 12.80 -7.69 -8.55
C GLY A 56 12.53 -7.50 -10.04
N LEU A 57 13.10 -6.46 -10.65
CA LEU A 57 13.00 -6.22 -12.10
C LEU A 57 13.66 -7.37 -12.89
N GLU A 58 14.86 -7.76 -12.50
CA GLU A 58 15.59 -8.89 -13.11
C GLU A 58 14.80 -10.20 -12.99
N GLY A 59 14.25 -10.50 -11.81
CA GLY A 59 13.40 -11.65 -11.56
C GLY A 59 12.14 -11.70 -12.44
N ILE A 60 11.49 -10.55 -12.68
CA ILE A 60 10.33 -10.46 -13.58
C ILE A 60 10.74 -10.69 -15.04
N LEU A 61 11.88 -10.15 -15.47
CA LEU A 61 12.38 -10.31 -16.84
C LEU A 61 12.83 -11.75 -17.09
N SER A 62 13.54 -12.37 -16.15
CA SER A 62 13.94 -13.77 -16.21
C SER A 62 12.71 -14.69 -16.22
N GLU A 63 11.64 -14.35 -15.49
CA GLU A 63 10.36 -15.09 -15.50
C GLU A 63 9.71 -15.10 -16.87
N ARG A 64 9.65 -13.94 -17.52
CA ARG A 64 9.15 -13.84 -18.89
C ARG A 64 9.99 -14.70 -19.84
N GLN A 65 11.30 -14.76 -19.65
CA GLN A 65 12.18 -15.59 -20.47
C GLN A 65 11.97 -17.09 -20.23
N LEU A 66 11.84 -17.54 -18.97
CA LEU A 66 11.55 -18.93 -18.61
C LEU A 66 10.20 -19.38 -19.18
N GLN A 67 9.17 -18.54 -19.07
CA GLN A 67 7.85 -18.80 -19.64
C GLN A 67 7.89 -18.91 -21.16
N ARG A 68 8.63 -18.03 -21.85
CA ARG A 68 8.82 -18.10 -23.31
C ARG A 68 9.52 -19.40 -23.74
N ARG A 69 10.48 -19.88 -22.94
CA ARG A 69 11.18 -21.16 -23.16
C ARG A 69 10.38 -22.39 -22.71
N ARG A 70 9.20 -22.19 -22.09
CA ARG A 70 8.34 -23.25 -21.54
C ARG A 70 9.08 -24.18 -20.57
N ILE A 71 10.01 -23.63 -19.79
CA ILE A 71 10.74 -24.39 -18.78
C ILE A 71 9.80 -24.60 -17.57
N THR A 72 9.54 -25.86 -17.22
CA THR A 72 8.63 -26.23 -16.12
C THR A 72 9.28 -27.26 -15.18
N GLY A 73 8.63 -27.54 -14.05
CA GLY A 73 9.06 -28.56 -13.09
C GLY A 73 10.41 -28.25 -12.42
N TRP A 74 11.27 -29.26 -12.32
CA TRP A 74 12.57 -29.17 -11.62
C TRP A 74 13.55 -28.19 -12.26
N ALA A 75 13.55 -28.07 -13.58
CA ALA A 75 14.41 -27.13 -14.29
C ALA A 75 14.05 -25.67 -13.95
N TYR A 76 12.76 -25.38 -13.77
CA TYR A 76 12.28 -24.08 -13.32
C TYR A 76 12.77 -23.77 -11.89
N LEU A 77 12.59 -24.72 -10.96
CA LEU A 77 13.01 -24.55 -9.57
C LEU A 77 14.54 -24.36 -9.48
N GLY A 78 15.31 -25.16 -10.22
CA GLY A 78 16.77 -25.05 -10.28
C GLY A 78 17.24 -23.69 -10.81
N SER A 79 16.59 -23.18 -11.87
CA SER A 79 16.89 -21.84 -12.38
C SER A 79 16.62 -20.75 -11.34
N ARG A 80 15.50 -20.84 -10.60
CA ARG A 80 15.14 -19.87 -9.57
C ARG A 80 16.04 -19.93 -8.35
N ALA A 81 16.44 -21.13 -7.94
CA ALA A 81 17.38 -21.32 -6.85
C ALA A 81 18.77 -20.76 -7.21
N ALA A 82 19.24 -20.98 -8.44
CA ALA A 82 20.51 -20.46 -8.91
C ALA A 82 20.53 -18.91 -8.99
N GLU A 83 19.46 -18.33 -9.52
CA GLU A 83 19.27 -16.87 -9.57
C GLU A 83 19.20 -16.26 -8.16
N LEU A 84 18.40 -16.85 -7.25
CA LEU A 84 18.31 -16.39 -5.87
C LEU A 84 19.67 -16.46 -5.17
N LEU A 85 20.41 -17.56 -5.34
CA LEU A 85 21.74 -17.72 -4.76
C LEU A 85 22.71 -16.65 -5.30
N PHE A 86 22.68 -16.39 -6.60
CA PHE A 86 23.47 -15.32 -7.22
C PHE A 86 23.11 -13.95 -6.66
N LEU A 87 21.83 -13.63 -6.54
CA LEU A 87 21.36 -12.36 -5.99
C LEU A 87 21.73 -12.20 -4.51
N LEU A 88 21.64 -13.26 -3.70
CA LEU A 88 22.09 -13.22 -2.30
C LEU A 88 23.60 -12.98 -2.19
N LEU A 89 24.40 -13.52 -3.11
CA LEU A 89 25.84 -13.26 -3.16
C LEU A 89 26.12 -11.80 -3.54
N VAL A 90 25.40 -11.24 -4.52
CA VAL A 90 25.50 -9.81 -4.86
C VAL A 90 25.07 -8.94 -3.68
N LEU A 91 23.98 -9.29 -2.98
CA LEU A 91 23.52 -8.58 -1.80
C LEU A 91 24.55 -8.60 -0.67
N LYS A 92 25.20 -9.76 -0.44
CA LYS A 92 26.32 -9.86 0.49
C LYS A 92 27.44 -8.87 0.14
N LEU A 93 27.84 -8.81 -1.13
CA LEU A 93 28.87 -7.85 -1.56
C LEU A 93 28.41 -6.39 -1.37
N LEU A 94 27.12 -6.10 -1.58
CA LEU A 94 26.55 -4.77 -1.33
C LEU A 94 26.57 -4.39 0.16
N ASN A 95 26.38 -5.34 1.08
CA ASN A 95 26.50 -5.10 2.52
C ASN A 95 27.91 -4.60 2.92
N TYR A 96 28.95 -4.85 2.12
CA TYR A 96 30.30 -4.34 2.36
C TYR A 96 30.56 -2.93 1.79
N VAL A 97 29.68 -2.39 0.96
CA VAL A 97 29.88 -1.06 0.34
C VAL A 97 30.05 0.04 1.40
N PRO A 98 29.21 0.14 2.45
CA PRO A 98 29.39 1.13 3.51
C PRO A 98 30.64 0.87 4.38
N LEU A 99 31.09 -0.38 4.45
CA LEU A 99 32.21 -0.83 5.28
C LEU A 99 33.57 -0.66 4.60
N GLY A 100 33.58 -0.52 3.27
CA GLY A 100 34.77 -0.37 2.44
C GLY A 100 35.42 -1.69 1.99
N MET A 101 36.07 -1.64 0.82
CA MET A 101 36.68 -2.81 0.17
C MET A 101 37.77 -3.49 1.01
N GLY A 102 38.49 -2.73 1.84
CA GLY A 102 39.54 -3.28 2.71
C GLY A 102 38.98 -4.30 3.71
N ARG A 103 37.79 -4.05 4.26
CA ARG A 103 37.13 -4.99 5.17
C ARG A 103 36.67 -6.26 4.46
N LEU A 104 36.12 -6.11 3.25
CA LEU A 104 35.73 -7.27 2.42
C LEU A 104 36.93 -8.17 2.15
N LEU A 105 38.07 -7.62 1.74
CA LEU A 105 39.29 -8.42 1.47
C LEU A 105 39.82 -9.10 2.73
N ALA A 106 39.82 -8.39 3.86
CA ALA A 106 40.26 -8.93 5.14
C ALA A 106 39.37 -10.09 5.63
N GLU A 107 38.05 -9.99 5.45
CA GLU A 107 37.11 -11.06 5.79
C GLU A 107 37.15 -12.20 4.76
N ALA A 108 37.31 -11.89 3.47
CA ALA A 108 37.44 -12.89 2.40
C ALA A 108 38.64 -13.81 2.59
N ALA A 109 39.76 -13.28 3.09
CA ALA A 109 40.94 -14.08 3.44
C ALA A 109 40.68 -15.07 4.59
N ARG A 110 39.66 -14.84 5.43
CA ARG A 110 39.31 -15.69 6.57
C ARG A 110 38.27 -16.76 6.24
N TRP A 111 37.49 -16.60 5.17
CA TRP A 111 36.44 -17.56 4.82
C TRP A 111 36.92 -19.02 4.65
N PRO A 112 38.10 -19.31 4.04
CA PRO A 112 38.59 -20.69 3.96
C PRO A 112 38.95 -21.30 5.32
N LEU A 113 39.31 -20.46 6.30
CA LEU A 113 39.70 -20.87 7.66
C LEU A 113 38.51 -20.93 8.62
N SER A 114 37.45 -20.18 8.33
CA SER A 114 36.25 -20.01 9.16
C SER A 114 35.02 -19.85 8.26
N PRO A 115 34.50 -20.93 7.65
CA PRO A 115 33.40 -20.86 6.69
C PRO A 115 32.10 -20.31 7.29
N GLU A 116 31.90 -20.44 8.60
CA GLU A 116 30.79 -19.85 9.35
C GLU A 116 30.80 -18.31 9.31
N SER A 117 31.98 -17.69 9.18
CA SER A 117 32.10 -16.23 9.04
C SER A 117 31.65 -15.71 7.68
N PHE A 118 31.39 -16.61 6.71
CA PHE A 118 30.85 -16.23 5.42
C PHE A 118 29.42 -15.71 5.51
N LEU A 119 28.60 -16.14 6.48
CA LEU A 119 27.26 -15.61 6.68
C LEU A 119 27.20 -14.86 8.00
N THR A 120 27.07 -13.52 7.91
CA THR A 120 26.88 -12.69 9.10
C THR A 120 25.41 -12.61 9.50
N ASP A 121 25.12 -12.22 10.75
CA ASP A 121 23.74 -12.00 11.21
C ASP A 121 23.01 -10.97 10.33
N LEU A 122 23.74 -9.95 9.85
CA LEU A 122 23.22 -8.95 8.92
C LEU A 122 22.88 -9.56 7.54
N ASP A 123 23.71 -10.47 7.03
CA ASP A 123 23.45 -11.17 5.76
C ASP A 123 22.18 -12.04 5.87
N ILE A 124 22.00 -12.72 7.01
CA ILE A 124 20.80 -13.52 7.28
C ILE A 124 19.56 -12.62 7.36
N LEU A 125 19.64 -11.51 8.10
CA LEU A 125 18.52 -10.58 8.27
C LEU A 125 18.13 -9.89 6.96
N THR A 126 19.11 -9.40 6.20
CA THR A 126 18.88 -8.76 4.89
C THR A 126 18.37 -9.77 3.86
N GLY A 127 18.89 -11.01 3.85
CA GLY A 127 18.39 -12.10 3.03
C GLY A 127 16.94 -12.47 3.37
N LEU A 128 16.60 -12.57 4.66
CA LEU A 128 15.25 -12.86 5.15
C LEU A 128 14.24 -11.80 4.71
N LEU A 129 14.63 -10.53 4.68
CA LEU A 129 13.80 -9.44 4.15
C LEU A 129 13.72 -9.44 2.62
N PHE A 130 14.84 -9.70 1.96
CA PHE A 130 14.95 -9.63 0.51
C PHE A 130 14.13 -10.73 -0.20
N ILE A 131 14.24 -11.98 0.25
CA ILE A 131 13.59 -13.15 -0.37
C ILE A 131 12.08 -12.94 -0.60
N PRO A 132 11.25 -12.57 0.40
CA PRO A 132 9.83 -12.38 0.19
C PRO A 132 9.52 -11.19 -0.73
N LEU A 133 10.33 -10.13 -0.72
CA LEU A 133 10.17 -9.01 -1.65
C LEU A 133 10.46 -9.46 -3.09
N TRP A 134 11.58 -10.14 -3.32
CA TRP A 134 11.92 -10.67 -4.64
C TRP A 134 10.88 -11.66 -5.18
N MET A 135 10.46 -12.61 -4.34
CA MET A 135 9.38 -13.55 -4.67
C MET A 135 8.06 -12.83 -4.98
N GLY A 136 7.71 -11.81 -4.21
CA GLY A 136 6.52 -10.99 -4.44
C GLY A 136 6.56 -10.24 -5.77
N ALA A 137 7.72 -9.72 -6.16
CA ALA A 137 7.92 -9.06 -7.46
C ALA A 137 7.73 -10.05 -8.63
N ILE A 138 8.35 -11.23 -8.56
CA ILE A 138 8.18 -12.30 -9.56
C ILE A 138 6.71 -12.71 -9.65
N TYR A 139 6.07 -12.90 -8.49
CA TYR A 139 4.68 -13.29 -8.41
C TYR A 139 3.77 -12.27 -9.10
N GLY A 140 3.87 -10.99 -8.75
CA GLY A 140 3.15 -9.90 -9.40
C GLY A 140 3.43 -9.83 -10.90
N GLY A 141 4.69 -10.00 -11.30
CA GLY A 141 5.12 -10.05 -12.70
C GLY A 141 4.46 -11.18 -13.49
N ARG A 142 4.30 -12.36 -12.88
CA ARG A 142 3.60 -13.50 -13.47
C ARG A 142 2.12 -13.20 -13.71
N ILE A 143 1.41 -12.63 -12.74
CA ILE A 143 -0.02 -12.27 -12.90
C ILE A 143 -0.20 -11.37 -14.12
N VAL A 144 0.63 -10.34 -14.22
CA VAL A 144 0.56 -9.37 -15.30
C VAL A 144 0.96 -9.97 -16.63
N ALA A 145 1.96 -10.87 -16.65
CA ALA A 145 2.35 -11.59 -17.85
C ALA A 145 1.25 -12.56 -18.33
N GLU A 146 0.48 -13.19 -17.44
CA GLU A 146 -0.67 -14.03 -17.80
C GLU A 146 -1.77 -13.22 -18.51
N ILE A 147 -2.04 -11.99 -18.05
CA ILE A 147 -2.97 -11.07 -18.72
C ILE A 147 -2.50 -10.71 -20.14
N GLU A 148 -1.18 -10.69 -20.39
CA GLU A 148 -0.59 -10.35 -21.69
C GLU A 148 -0.44 -11.53 -22.64
N LEU A 149 0.05 -12.69 -22.17
CA LEU A 149 0.40 -13.84 -22.99
C LEU A 149 -0.78 -14.39 -23.78
N GLU A 150 -2.00 -14.24 -23.27
CA GLU A 150 -3.21 -14.61 -23.99
C GLU A 150 -3.51 -13.69 -25.18
N LEU A 151 -3.02 -12.45 -25.21
CA LEU A 151 -3.17 -11.52 -26.34
C LEU A 151 -2.37 -11.99 -27.56
N GLY A 152 -1.26 -12.71 -27.35
CA GLY A 152 -0.45 -13.28 -28.42
C GLY A 152 -1.01 -14.56 -29.02
N ARG A 153 -1.90 -15.26 -28.29
CA ARG A 153 -2.57 -16.49 -28.76
C ARG A 153 -3.85 -16.21 -29.56
N THR A 154 -4.39 -15.00 -29.46
CA THR A 154 -5.54 -14.56 -30.26
C THR A 154 -5.06 -14.11 -31.64
N GLY A 155 -4.89 -15.07 -32.55
CA GLY A 155 -5.01 -14.76 -33.98
C GLY A 155 -6.44 -14.34 -34.32
N PRO A 156 -6.67 -13.65 -35.45
CA PRO A 156 -8.03 -13.49 -35.98
C PRO A 156 -8.71 -14.87 -36.08
N PRO A 157 -10.04 -14.96 -35.96
CA PRO A 157 -10.74 -16.23 -36.12
C PRO A 157 -10.30 -16.87 -37.45
N PRO A 158 -10.03 -18.19 -37.48
CA PRO A 158 -9.64 -18.87 -38.71
C PRO A 158 -10.62 -18.54 -39.83
N ALA A 159 -10.11 -18.23 -41.02
CA ALA A 159 -10.93 -17.81 -42.15
C ALA A 159 -11.97 -18.89 -42.54
N ASP A 160 -11.59 -20.16 -42.38
CA ASP A 160 -12.45 -21.30 -42.59
C ASP A 160 -13.23 -21.65 -41.31
N ARG A 161 -14.54 -21.39 -41.34
CA ARG A 161 -15.48 -21.68 -40.25
C ARG A 161 -15.70 -23.18 -40.01
N ASN A 162 -15.36 -24.03 -40.97
CA ASN A 162 -15.52 -25.48 -40.86
C ASN A 162 -14.22 -26.17 -40.43
N SER A 163 -13.14 -25.41 -40.23
CA SER A 163 -11.87 -25.97 -39.79
C SER A 163 -11.95 -26.45 -38.33
N PRO A 164 -11.24 -27.54 -37.97
CA PRO A 164 -11.08 -27.95 -36.57
C PRO A 164 -10.52 -26.81 -35.69
N GLU A 165 -9.69 -25.94 -36.28
CA GLU A 165 -9.12 -24.76 -35.64
C GLU A 165 -10.20 -23.75 -35.24
N TYR A 166 -11.21 -23.52 -36.09
CA TYR A 166 -12.35 -22.66 -35.76
C TYR A 166 -13.17 -23.23 -34.61
N TYR A 167 -13.40 -24.55 -34.59
CA TYR A 167 -14.06 -25.21 -33.46
C TYR A 167 -13.24 -25.13 -32.17
N MET A 168 -11.91 -25.33 -32.22
CA MET A 168 -11.04 -25.14 -31.06
C MET A 168 -11.01 -23.68 -30.58
N TRP A 169 -11.08 -22.71 -31.49
CA TRP A 169 -11.19 -21.30 -31.16
C TRP A 169 -12.53 -20.98 -30.49
N LEU A 170 -13.63 -21.54 -30.99
CA LEU A 170 -14.98 -21.33 -30.46
C LEU A 170 -15.19 -21.99 -29.09
N THR A 171 -14.56 -23.13 -28.85
CA THR A 171 -14.69 -23.94 -27.62
C THR A 171 -13.67 -23.59 -26.55
N GLN A 172 -12.73 -22.68 -26.83
CA GLN A 172 -11.83 -22.15 -25.80
C GLN A 172 -12.68 -21.49 -24.70
N PRO A 173 -12.38 -21.75 -23.42
CA PRO A 173 -13.07 -21.11 -22.31
C PRO A 173 -13.03 -19.59 -22.48
N SER A 174 -14.09 -18.89 -22.06
CA SER A 174 -14.25 -17.46 -22.34
C SER A 174 -13.05 -16.66 -21.82
N ILE A 175 -12.11 -16.37 -22.73
CA ILE A 175 -10.81 -15.76 -22.45
C ILE A 175 -10.99 -14.40 -21.77
N VAL A 176 -12.06 -13.68 -22.13
CA VAL A 176 -12.43 -12.40 -21.51
C VAL A 176 -12.74 -12.55 -20.01
N ARG A 177 -13.37 -13.65 -19.60
CA ARG A 177 -13.75 -13.88 -18.20
C ARG A 177 -12.52 -14.19 -17.34
N ASP A 178 -11.61 -15.04 -17.82
CA ASP A 178 -10.37 -15.38 -17.08
C ASP A 178 -9.49 -14.12 -16.90
N ARG A 179 -9.40 -13.26 -17.93
CA ARG A 179 -8.66 -11.99 -17.82
C ARG A 179 -9.24 -11.03 -16.78
N GLN A 180 -10.56 -10.94 -16.70
CA GLN A 180 -11.20 -10.11 -15.68
C GLN A 180 -10.90 -10.66 -14.29
N GLU A 181 -10.94 -11.99 -14.11
CA GLU A 181 -10.59 -12.65 -12.85
C GLU A 181 -9.13 -12.38 -12.45
N ARG A 182 -8.18 -12.46 -13.39
CA ARG A 182 -6.76 -12.11 -13.14
C ARG A 182 -6.57 -10.64 -12.79
N LEU A 183 -7.34 -9.75 -13.41
CA LEU A 183 -7.31 -8.32 -13.13
C LEU A 183 -7.90 -8.01 -11.74
N ASP A 184 -9.00 -8.67 -11.38
CA ASP A 184 -9.61 -8.55 -10.06
C ASP A 184 -8.62 -9.04 -8.98
N TRP A 185 -7.92 -10.13 -9.26
CA TRP A 185 -6.92 -10.68 -8.36
C TRP A 185 -5.65 -9.82 -8.27
N LEU A 186 -5.19 -9.20 -9.38
CA LEU A 186 -4.15 -8.17 -9.36
C LEU A 186 -4.57 -6.96 -8.51
N SER A 187 -5.83 -6.56 -8.61
CA SER A 187 -6.42 -5.46 -7.82
C SER A 187 -6.45 -5.82 -6.34
N GLU A 188 -6.81 -7.06 -6.00
CA GLU A 188 -6.78 -7.58 -4.64
C GLU A 188 -5.35 -7.59 -4.07
N LEU A 189 -4.36 -8.07 -4.84
CA LEU A 189 -2.95 -8.05 -4.43
C LEU A 189 -2.46 -6.62 -4.16
N PHE A 190 -2.81 -5.68 -5.03
CA PHE A 190 -2.49 -4.26 -4.84
C PHE A 190 -3.10 -3.70 -3.54
N LEU A 191 -4.36 -4.01 -3.25
CA LEU A 191 -5.03 -3.56 -2.04
C LEU A 191 -4.37 -4.17 -0.79
N TRP A 192 -4.08 -5.47 -0.78
CA TRP A 192 -3.40 -6.12 0.34
C TRP A 192 -1.98 -5.57 0.58
N GLY A 193 -1.22 -5.34 -0.48
CA GLY A 193 0.10 -4.70 -0.37
C GLY A 193 0.01 -3.27 0.18
N GLY A 194 -1.03 -2.52 -0.21
CA GLY A 194 -1.28 -1.17 0.30
C GLY A 194 -1.67 -1.18 1.78
N ILE A 195 -2.53 -2.12 2.19
CA ILE A 195 -2.89 -2.32 3.61
C ILE A 195 -1.65 -2.68 4.43
N ALA A 196 -0.83 -3.64 3.96
CA ALA A 196 0.39 -4.03 4.65
C ALA A 196 1.37 -2.86 4.80
N LEU A 197 1.55 -2.06 3.75
CA LEU A 197 2.40 -0.86 3.76
C LEU A 197 1.87 0.20 4.75
N LEU A 198 0.57 0.49 4.74
CA LEU A 198 -0.04 1.46 5.65
C LEU A 198 0.01 1.00 7.12
N LEU A 199 -0.20 -0.28 7.38
CA LEU A 199 -0.05 -0.87 8.72
C LEU A 199 1.40 -0.78 9.19
N GLY A 200 2.37 -1.15 8.34
CA GLY A 200 3.78 -1.00 8.64
C GLY A 200 4.18 0.44 8.92
N ALA A 201 3.68 1.39 8.11
CA ALA A 201 3.92 2.81 8.32
C ALA A 201 3.29 3.36 9.60
N THR A 202 2.09 2.90 9.93
CA THR A 202 1.42 3.27 11.19
C THR A 202 2.20 2.75 12.38
N LEU A 203 2.66 1.50 12.32
CA LEU A 203 3.46 0.88 13.38
C LEU A 203 4.76 1.67 13.63
N ILE A 204 5.49 2.00 12.57
CA ILE A 204 6.73 2.79 12.67
C ILE A 204 6.46 4.20 13.17
N HIS A 205 5.36 4.82 12.77
CA HIS A 205 4.99 6.13 13.28
C HIS A 205 4.76 6.10 14.80
N VAL A 206 4.15 5.04 15.32
CA VAL A 206 3.92 4.86 16.77
C VAL A 206 5.24 4.76 17.54
N PHE A 207 6.24 4.05 17.00
CA PHE A 207 7.51 3.83 17.69
C PHE A 207 8.54 4.95 17.50
N VAL A 208 8.64 5.51 16.30
CA VAL A 208 9.75 6.41 15.90
C VAL A 208 9.30 7.87 15.82
N SER A 209 7.98 8.14 15.88
CA SER A 209 7.37 9.48 15.71
C SER A 209 7.75 10.20 14.39
N SER A 210 8.41 9.50 13.46
CA SER A 210 8.87 10.03 12.17
C SER A 210 8.09 9.39 11.02
N ALA A 211 6.86 9.87 10.80
CA ALA A 211 6.04 9.43 9.64
C ALA A 211 6.60 9.93 8.30
N ARG A 212 7.47 10.95 8.31
CA ARG A 212 7.92 11.63 7.08
C ARG A 212 8.74 10.72 6.16
N ALA A 213 9.56 9.84 6.73
CA ALA A 213 10.40 8.92 5.96
C ALA A 213 9.58 7.96 5.08
N LEU A 214 8.36 7.59 5.51
CA LEU A 214 7.49 6.66 4.81
C LEU A 214 6.46 7.34 3.88
N GLY A 215 6.32 8.66 3.96
CA GLY A 215 5.38 9.39 3.10
C GLY A 215 5.65 9.19 1.61
N VAL A 216 6.92 9.24 1.21
CA VAL A 216 7.32 9.05 -0.20
C VAL A 216 7.07 7.61 -0.68
N PRO A 217 7.54 6.54 0.01
CA PRO A 217 7.21 5.16 -0.36
C PRO A 217 5.71 4.88 -0.44
N VAL A 218 4.91 5.39 0.49
CA VAL A 218 3.45 5.22 0.50
C VAL A 218 2.82 5.86 -0.74
N LEU A 219 3.13 7.13 -1.00
CA LEU A 219 2.60 7.83 -2.18
C LEU A 219 3.04 7.17 -3.48
N LEU A 220 4.32 6.77 -3.56
CA LEU A 220 4.88 6.11 -4.73
C LEU A 220 4.21 4.76 -4.96
N TYR A 221 3.99 3.95 -3.93
CA TYR A 221 3.28 2.68 -4.02
C TYR A 221 1.89 2.82 -4.65
N PHE A 222 1.08 3.75 -4.14
CA PHE A 222 -0.27 3.97 -4.65
C PHE A 222 -0.26 4.55 -6.07
N ALA A 223 0.66 5.46 -6.38
CA ALA A 223 0.80 6.01 -7.73
C ALA A 223 1.19 4.93 -8.75
N LEU A 224 2.18 4.09 -8.43
CA LEU A 224 2.63 2.99 -9.29
C LEU A 224 1.53 1.93 -9.45
N GLY A 225 0.79 1.61 -8.37
CA GLY A 225 -0.30 0.64 -8.41
C GLY A 225 -1.48 1.10 -9.25
N VAL A 226 -1.89 2.36 -9.14
CA VAL A 226 -2.93 2.95 -10.01
C VAL A 226 -2.46 2.98 -11.46
N ALA A 227 -1.19 3.31 -11.73
CA ALA A 227 -0.63 3.24 -13.07
C ALA A 227 -0.68 1.80 -13.63
N LEU A 228 -0.29 0.81 -12.82
CA LEU A 228 -0.29 -0.60 -13.21
C LEU A 228 -1.72 -1.10 -13.51
N LEU A 229 -2.68 -0.83 -12.61
CA LEU A 229 -4.08 -1.21 -12.79
C LEU A 229 -4.71 -0.53 -14.00
N SER A 230 -4.40 0.75 -14.24
CA SER A 230 -4.86 1.47 -15.42
C SER A 230 -4.35 0.84 -16.72
N GLN A 231 -3.08 0.42 -16.75
CA GLN A 231 -2.50 -0.30 -17.90
C GLN A 231 -3.12 -1.69 -18.08
N ALA A 232 -3.36 -2.42 -17.00
CA ALA A 232 -3.98 -3.74 -17.05
C ALA A 232 -5.45 -3.66 -17.53
N GLN A 233 -6.22 -2.70 -17.02
CA GLN A 233 -7.59 -2.40 -17.46
C GLN A 233 -7.64 -2.05 -18.95
N PHE A 234 -6.71 -1.21 -19.43
CA PHE A 234 -6.60 -0.91 -20.85
C PHE A 234 -6.31 -2.17 -21.67
N SER A 235 -5.41 -3.05 -21.19
CA SER A 235 -5.08 -4.33 -21.83
C SER A 235 -6.32 -5.22 -22.02
N VAL A 236 -7.14 -5.34 -20.99
CA VAL A 236 -8.37 -6.16 -21.03
C VAL A 236 -9.41 -5.54 -21.96
N LYS A 237 -9.64 -4.23 -21.91
CA LYS A 237 -10.58 -3.53 -22.80
C LYS A 237 -10.15 -3.58 -24.26
N ASN A 238 -8.88 -3.33 -24.52
CA ASN A 238 -8.31 -3.39 -25.87
C ASN A 238 -8.49 -4.78 -26.48
N ALA A 239 -8.25 -5.84 -25.70
CA ALA A 239 -8.52 -7.20 -26.14
C ALA A 239 -10.01 -7.46 -26.42
N SER A 240 -10.90 -6.97 -25.56
CA SER A 240 -12.34 -7.09 -25.76
C SER A 240 -12.79 -6.41 -27.05
N TRP A 241 -12.28 -5.20 -27.34
CA TRP A 241 -12.55 -4.49 -28.60
C TRP A 241 -12.04 -5.26 -29.82
N GLN A 242 -10.85 -5.86 -29.73
CA GLN A 242 -10.31 -6.69 -30.81
C GLN A 242 -11.20 -7.92 -31.08
N VAL A 243 -11.68 -8.60 -30.03
CA VAL A 243 -12.61 -9.73 -30.16
C VAL A 243 -13.94 -9.31 -30.77
N GLN A 244 -14.42 -8.10 -30.45
CA GLN A 244 -15.65 -7.52 -31.00
C GLN A 244 -15.48 -6.94 -32.42
N GLY A 245 -14.26 -6.96 -32.98
CA GLY A 245 -13.97 -6.36 -34.28
C GLY A 245 -14.09 -4.83 -34.29
N ILE A 246 -14.06 -4.18 -33.12
CA ILE A 246 -14.12 -2.72 -33.01
C ILE A 246 -12.74 -2.15 -33.35
N PRO A 247 -12.62 -1.32 -34.41
CA PRO A 247 -11.34 -0.77 -34.80
C PRO A 247 -10.80 0.17 -33.72
N VAL A 248 -9.60 -0.11 -33.20
CA VAL A 248 -8.92 0.71 -32.19
C VAL A 248 -8.07 1.76 -32.91
N GLN A 249 -8.27 3.04 -32.57
CA GLN A 249 -7.48 4.12 -33.15
C GLN A 249 -5.99 3.99 -32.79
N PRO A 250 -5.06 4.18 -33.74
CA PRO A 250 -3.63 4.13 -33.46
C PRO A 250 -3.26 5.22 -32.44
N GLY A 251 -2.44 4.85 -31.45
CA GLY A 251 -2.01 5.76 -30.38
C GLY A 251 -2.97 5.89 -29.19
N MET A 252 -4.09 5.15 -29.16
CA MET A 252 -5.01 5.12 -28.01
C MET A 252 -4.29 4.77 -26.70
N ALA A 253 -3.36 3.81 -26.74
CA ALA A 253 -2.56 3.41 -25.58
C ALA A 253 -1.73 4.58 -25.00
N ARG A 254 -1.12 5.39 -25.87
CA ARG A 254 -0.34 6.58 -25.45
C ARG A 254 -1.25 7.62 -24.81
N ARG A 255 -2.43 7.89 -25.40
CA ARG A 255 -3.40 8.84 -24.84
C ARG A 255 -3.93 8.37 -23.49
N TRP A 256 -4.21 7.07 -23.36
CA TRP A 256 -4.61 6.46 -22.09
C TRP A 256 -3.54 6.60 -21.01
N LEU A 257 -2.28 6.33 -21.35
CA LEU A 257 -1.15 6.51 -20.44
C LEU A 257 -0.99 7.99 -20.04
N LEU A 258 -1.07 8.93 -20.98
CA LEU A 258 -1.00 10.36 -20.69
C LEU A 258 -2.15 10.82 -19.79
N ALA A 259 -3.36 10.33 -20.01
CA ALA A 259 -4.52 10.63 -19.16
C ALA A 259 -4.34 10.08 -17.75
N ALA A 260 -3.84 8.85 -17.61
CA ALA A 260 -3.54 8.25 -16.31
C ALA A 260 -2.43 9.02 -15.57
N LEU A 261 -1.38 9.44 -16.29
CA LEU A 261 -0.29 10.23 -15.73
C LEU A 261 -0.74 11.64 -15.34
N ALA A 262 -1.58 12.28 -16.16
CA ALA A 262 -2.18 13.58 -15.84
C ALA A 262 -3.09 13.48 -14.60
N PHE A 263 -3.88 12.41 -14.49
CA PHE A 263 -4.69 12.14 -13.30
C PHE A 263 -3.84 11.97 -12.05
N LEU A 264 -2.78 11.15 -12.12
CA LEU A 264 -1.84 10.94 -11.01
C LEU A 264 -1.13 12.24 -10.61
N ALA A 265 -0.68 13.03 -11.58
CA ALA A 265 -0.08 14.34 -11.32
C ALA A 265 -1.08 15.29 -10.66
N GLY A 266 -2.35 15.28 -11.08
CA GLY A 266 -3.42 16.05 -10.45
C GLY A 266 -3.65 15.65 -8.99
N VAL A 267 -3.70 14.34 -8.70
CA VAL A 267 -3.83 13.83 -7.32
C VAL A 267 -2.61 14.18 -6.47
N ALA A 268 -1.40 14.08 -7.03
CA ALA A 268 -0.16 14.44 -6.34
C ALA A 268 -0.10 15.95 -6.02
N LEU A 269 -0.47 16.80 -6.98
CA LEU A 269 -0.58 18.25 -6.76
C LEU A 269 -1.63 18.57 -5.69
N LEU A 270 -2.79 17.91 -5.73
CA LEU A 270 -3.81 18.06 -4.70
C LEU A 270 -3.26 17.67 -3.32
N ALA A 271 -2.56 16.54 -3.21
CA ALA A 271 -1.93 16.08 -1.98
C ALA A 271 -0.86 17.04 -1.43
N LEU A 272 -0.12 17.74 -2.30
CA LEU A 272 0.85 18.78 -1.92
C LEU A 272 0.17 20.06 -1.42
N VAL A 273 -0.98 20.41 -2.00
CA VAL A 273 -1.79 21.56 -1.57
C VAL A 273 -2.48 21.27 -0.23
N LEU A 274 -2.79 20.01 0.06
CA LEU A 274 -3.36 19.63 1.35
C LEU A 274 -2.36 19.91 2.49
N PRO A 275 -2.77 20.62 3.56
CA PRO A 275 -1.91 20.92 4.70
C PRO A 275 -1.57 19.66 5.51
N THR A 276 -0.57 18.90 5.04
CA THR A 276 -0.10 17.65 5.68
C THR A 276 0.58 17.89 7.02
N GLY A 277 0.98 19.13 7.32
CA GLY A 277 1.56 19.52 8.61
C GLY A 277 0.56 19.75 9.75
N TYR A 278 -0.74 19.89 9.45
CA TYR A 278 -1.77 20.28 10.43
C TYR A 278 -2.74 19.17 10.83
N ALA A 279 -2.62 17.99 10.22
CA ALA A 279 -3.38 16.84 10.67
C ALA A 279 -2.81 16.41 12.04
N LEU A 280 -3.35 16.99 13.12
CA LEU A 280 -3.48 16.27 14.39
C LEU A 280 -3.96 14.87 13.99
N GLY A 281 -3.09 13.85 14.17
CA GLY A 281 -3.41 12.49 13.73
C GLY A 281 -4.82 12.10 14.15
N PRO A 282 -5.50 11.18 13.45
CA PRO A 282 -6.92 10.90 13.66
C PRO A 282 -7.26 10.73 15.15
N PHE A 283 -6.35 10.07 15.87
CA PHE A 283 -6.43 9.90 17.31
C PHE A 283 -6.39 11.21 18.10
N ARG A 284 -5.49 12.15 17.79
CA ARG A 284 -5.45 13.48 18.40
C ARG A 284 -6.66 14.34 18.03
N ALA A 285 -7.20 14.21 16.80
CA ALA A 285 -8.41 14.91 16.40
C ALA A 285 -9.64 14.40 17.17
N ILE A 286 -9.81 13.08 17.28
CA ILE A 286 -10.85 12.44 18.09
C ILE A 286 -10.67 12.81 19.58
N TRP A 287 -9.43 12.76 20.08
CA TRP A 287 -9.12 13.14 21.45
C TRP A 287 -9.40 14.63 21.71
N GLY A 288 -9.09 15.50 20.76
CA GLY A 288 -9.40 16.93 20.82
C GLY A 288 -10.91 17.19 20.84
N ALA A 289 -11.67 16.48 20.00
CA ALA A 289 -13.13 16.54 20.02
C ALA A 289 -13.70 16.03 21.36
N PHE A 290 -13.16 14.93 21.90
CA PHE A 290 -13.56 14.39 23.19
C PHE A 290 -13.22 15.34 24.35
N ALA A 291 -12.03 15.93 24.33
CA ALA A 291 -11.60 16.95 25.27
C ALA A 291 -12.50 18.19 25.21
N LEU A 292 -12.90 18.63 24.01
CA LEU A 292 -13.84 19.74 23.83
C LEU A 292 -15.22 19.40 24.40
N VAL A 293 -15.73 18.19 24.17
CA VAL A 293 -17.00 17.73 24.77
C VAL A 293 -16.89 17.72 26.30
N ILE A 294 -15.81 17.19 26.87
CA ILE A 294 -15.56 17.21 28.31
C ILE A 294 -15.52 18.66 28.82
N GLN A 295 -14.83 19.56 28.13
CA GLN A 295 -14.69 20.95 28.54
C GLN A 295 -16.04 21.69 28.50
N VAL A 296 -16.89 21.41 27.51
CA VAL A 296 -18.27 21.90 27.46
C VAL A 296 -19.09 21.35 28.63
N LEU A 297 -18.98 20.06 28.95
CA LEU A 297 -19.67 19.45 30.10
C LEU A 297 -19.20 20.07 31.43
N VAL A 298 -17.89 20.25 31.61
CA VAL A 298 -17.30 20.91 32.79
C VAL A 298 -17.77 22.36 32.88
N PHE A 299 -17.87 23.08 31.77
CA PHE A 299 -18.42 24.43 31.73
C PHE A 299 -19.87 24.48 32.21
N PHE A 300 -20.74 23.59 31.69
CA PHE A 300 -22.14 23.52 32.15
C PHE A 300 -22.24 23.16 33.64
N PHE A 301 -21.41 22.22 34.11
CA PHE A 301 -21.37 21.85 35.52
C PHE A 301 -20.90 23.02 36.41
N ALA A 302 -19.83 23.72 36.02
CA ALA A 302 -19.32 24.88 36.73
C ALA A 302 -20.34 26.03 36.74
N LEU A 303 -21.05 26.25 35.63
CA LEU A 303 -22.13 27.23 35.53
C LEU A 303 -23.28 26.88 36.49
N LEU A 304 -23.72 25.62 36.50
CA LEU A 304 -24.77 25.16 37.42
C LEU A 304 -24.33 25.31 38.89
N PHE A 305 -23.09 24.94 39.20
CA PHE A 305 -22.52 25.08 40.54
C PHE A 305 -22.40 26.55 40.97
N PHE A 306 -22.00 27.43 40.06
CA PHE A 306 -21.97 28.87 40.29
C PHE A 306 -23.37 29.43 40.55
N LEU A 307 -24.37 29.06 39.75
CA LEU A 307 -25.76 29.47 39.96
C LEU A 307 -26.29 28.98 41.31
N PHE A 308 -26.00 27.73 41.66
CA PHE A 308 -26.37 27.14 42.94
C PHE A 308 -25.73 27.85 44.12
N THR A 309 -24.40 28.09 44.08
CA THR A 309 -23.68 28.80 45.16
C THR A 309 -24.12 30.26 45.27
N THR A 310 -24.44 30.92 44.16
CA THR A 310 -25.00 32.28 44.17
C THR A 310 -26.38 32.32 44.81
N LEU A 311 -27.24 31.36 44.49
CA LEU A 311 -28.57 31.23 45.11
C LEU A 311 -28.45 30.94 46.61
N LEU A 312 -27.51 30.08 47.02
CA LEU A 312 -27.23 29.80 48.43
C LEU A 312 -26.68 31.05 49.15
N ALA A 313 -25.81 31.82 48.51
CA ALA A 313 -25.25 33.07 49.03
C ALA A 313 -26.31 34.19 49.18
N LEU A 314 -27.39 34.14 48.40
CA LEU A 314 -28.56 35.01 48.58
C LEU A 314 -29.40 34.60 49.81
N LEU A 315 -29.47 33.31 50.13
CA LEU A 315 -30.23 32.77 51.26
C LEU A 315 -29.48 32.85 52.60
N LEU A 316 -28.15 32.83 52.56
CA LEU A 316 -27.30 32.92 53.75
C LEU A 316 -26.99 34.38 54.09
N PRO A 317 -27.22 34.85 55.34
CA PRO A 317 -26.80 36.18 55.77
C PRO A 317 -25.30 36.35 55.52
N ARG A 318 -24.89 37.50 54.95
CA ARG A 318 -23.47 37.83 54.71
C ARG A 318 -22.71 37.73 56.02
N ALA A 319 -22.09 36.59 56.28
CA ALA A 319 -21.06 36.46 57.29
C ALA A 319 -19.93 37.40 56.86
N GLN A 320 -19.72 38.48 57.61
CA GLN A 320 -18.55 39.34 57.46
C GLN A 320 -17.34 38.48 57.81
N MET A 321 -16.80 37.78 56.82
CA MET A 321 -15.47 37.21 56.93
C MET A 321 -14.51 38.39 57.02
N THR A 322 -14.03 38.66 58.21
CA THR A 322 -12.86 39.51 58.46
C THR A 322 -11.78 39.10 57.47
N GLN A 323 -11.50 39.98 56.52
CA GLN A 323 -10.53 39.76 55.45
C GLN A 323 -9.16 39.55 56.13
N PRO A 324 -8.59 38.33 56.10
CA PRO A 324 -7.26 38.13 56.64
C PRO A 324 -6.28 38.99 55.83
N VAL A 325 -5.43 39.73 56.53
CA VAL A 325 -4.38 40.56 55.94
C VAL A 325 -3.59 39.70 54.95
N PRO A 326 -3.51 40.07 53.66
CA PRO A 326 -2.83 39.25 52.68
C PRO A 326 -1.36 39.10 53.06
N PRO A 327 -0.80 37.88 53.06
CA PRO A 327 0.63 37.71 53.21
C PRO A 327 1.34 38.45 52.08
N ARG A 328 2.34 39.27 52.44
CA ARG A 328 3.27 39.86 51.47
C ARG A 328 4.09 38.72 50.88
N PHE A 329 3.83 38.37 49.63
CA PHE A 329 4.70 37.51 48.85
C PHE A 329 5.83 38.36 48.27
N ASP A 330 7.06 37.83 48.31
CA ASP A 330 8.19 38.42 47.60
C ASP A 330 7.88 38.48 46.09
N PRO A 331 8.34 39.52 45.37
CA PRO A 331 8.08 39.67 43.95
C PRO A 331 8.66 38.48 43.18
N VAL A 332 7.76 37.67 42.62
CA VAL A 332 8.12 36.59 41.70
C VAL A 332 8.83 37.22 40.49
N PRO A 333 10.01 36.72 40.07
CA PRO A 333 10.71 37.23 38.90
C PRO A 333 9.81 37.17 37.66
N PRO A 334 9.90 38.16 36.75
CA PRO A 334 9.06 38.19 35.57
C PRO A 334 9.23 36.90 34.76
N PRO A 335 8.14 36.22 34.37
CA PRO A 335 8.24 35.05 33.51
C PRO A 335 8.93 35.44 32.22
N LEU A 336 9.93 34.66 31.81
CA LEU A 336 10.58 34.79 30.51
C LEU A 336 9.49 34.78 29.41
N PRO A 337 9.55 35.69 28.42
CA PRO A 337 8.63 35.67 27.29
C PRO A 337 8.98 34.45 26.43
N GLY A 338 8.28 33.33 26.66
CA GLY A 338 8.58 32.05 26.02
C GLY A 338 7.36 31.16 25.78
N GLY A 339 6.15 31.73 25.87
CA GLY A 339 4.95 31.08 25.38
C GLY A 339 4.27 32.04 24.43
N ASP A 340 4.37 31.78 23.12
CA ASP A 340 3.45 32.38 22.16
C ASP A 340 2.03 32.25 22.72
N PRO A 341 1.22 33.33 22.74
CA PRO A 341 -0.17 33.22 23.16
C PRO A 341 -0.80 32.12 22.31
N THR A 342 -1.28 31.08 22.99
CA THR A 342 -2.03 29.96 22.43
C THR A 342 -3.32 30.49 21.83
N SER A 343 -3.22 31.15 20.68
CA SER A 343 -4.37 31.49 19.85
C SER A 343 -5.00 30.16 19.48
N PHE A 344 -6.14 29.86 20.08
CA PHE A 344 -6.90 28.64 19.86
C PHE A 344 -7.11 28.50 18.34
N PRO A 345 -6.42 27.55 17.67
CA PRO A 345 -6.32 27.58 16.22
C PRO A 345 -7.54 26.92 15.62
N TRP A 346 -8.72 27.49 15.84
CA TRP A 346 -10.01 26.98 15.38
C TRP A 346 -10.02 26.73 13.86
N LEU A 347 -9.25 27.52 13.10
CA LEU A 347 -9.07 27.33 11.66
C LEU A 347 -8.34 26.01 11.34
N GLN A 348 -7.34 25.62 12.15
CA GLN A 348 -6.67 24.33 12.03
C GLN A 348 -7.60 23.19 12.43
N VAL A 349 -8.42 23.39 13.46
CA VAL A 349 -9.45 22.42 13.87
C VAL A 349 -10.47 22.23 12.74
N LEU A 350 -10.94 23.31 12.12
CA LEU A 350 -11.89 23.27 11.00
C LEU A 350 -11.28 22.61 9.76
N ALA A 351 -10.04 22.97 9.40
CA ALA A 351 -9.33 22.36 8.27
C ALA A 351 -9.08 20.86 8.49
N SER A 352 -8.72 20.47 9.71
CA SER A 352 -8.58 19.06 10.11
C SER A 352 -9.92 18.32 10.05
N ALA A 353 -11.00 18.92 10.57
CA ALA A 353 -12.34 18.34 10.51
C ALA A 353 -12.81 18.15 9.06
N LEU A 354 -12.63 19.16 8.20
CA LEU A 354 -12.97 19.08 6.78
C LEU A 354 -12.17 17.97 6.08
N PHE A 355 -10.86 17.88 6.34
CA PHE A 355 -10.01 16.82 5.84
C PHE A 355 -10.54 15.43 6.21
N TRP A 356 -10.92 15.21 7.47
CA TRP A 356 -11.48 13.94 7.93
C TRP A 356 -12.85 13.63 7.34
N ILE A 357 -13.71 14.64 7.14
CA ILE A 357 -15.00 14.47 6.46
C ILE A 357 -14.78 14.00 5.02
N VAL A 358 -13.86 14.64 4.28
CA VAL A 358 -13.54 14.24 2.91
C VAL A 358 -13.01 12.81 2.87
N ILE A 359 -12.09 12.44 3.77
CA ILE A 359 -11.59 11.07 3.88
C ILE A 359 -12.73 10.10 4.21
N LEU A 360 -13.60 10.40 5.17
CA LEU A 360 -14.71 9.54 5.55
C LEU A 360 -15.72 9.37 4.41
N VAL A 361 -15.95 10.41 3.61
CA VAL A 361 -16.80 10.31 2.41
C VAL A 361 -16.14 9.43 1.36
N ILE A 362 -14.85 9.61 1.07
CA ILE A 362 -14.13 8.78 0.09
C ILE A 362 -14.09 7.32 0.54
N VAL A 363 -13.69 7.07 1.80
CA VAL A 363 -13.61 5.73 2.38
C VAL A 363 -15.00 5.09 2.46
N GLY A 364 -16.00 5.83 2.96
CA GLY A 364 -17.38 5.36 3.06
C GLY A 364 -17.96 5.02 1.69
N TYR A 365 -17.76 5.87 0.69
CA TYR A 365 -18.16 5.60 -0.69
C TYR A 365 -17.46 4.36 -1.25
N ALA A 366 -16.14 4.25 -1.08
CA ALA A 366 -15.37 3.10 -1.53
C ALA A 366 -15.84 1.80 -0.85
N LEU A 367 -16.15 1.83 0.44
CA LEU A 367 -16.64 0.69 1.21
C LEU A 367 -18.04 0.27 0.75
N VAL A 368 -18.96 1.23 0.58
CA VAL A 368 -20.31 0.98 0.06
C VAL A 368 -20.25 0.39 -1.33
N ARG A 369 -19.41 0.95 -2.20
CA ARG A 369 -19.22 0.46 -3.57
C ARG A 369 -18.63 -0.96 -3.57
N PHE A 370 -17.60 -1.21 -2.77
CA PHE A 370 -17.00 -2.53 -2.63
C PHE A 370 -18.02 -3.58 -2.15
N VAL A 371 -18.82 -3.24 -1.13
CA VAL A 371 -19.88 -4.12 -0.62
C VAL A 371 -20.96 -4.36 -1.68
N ARG A 372 -21.39 -3.33 -2.41
CA ARG A 372 -22.36 -3.45 -3.52
C ARG A 372 -21.85 -4.34 -4.65
N GLU A 373 -20.63 -4.11 -5.13
CA GLU A 373 -20.04 -4.90 -6.22
C GLU A 373 -19.83 -6.37 -5.81
N ARG A 374 -19.50 -6.63 -4.54
CA ARG A 374 -19.30 -7.99 -4.02
C ARG A 374 -20.60 -8.70 -3.65
N TRP A 375 -21.71 -7.97 -3.47
CA TRP A 375 -22.97 -8.51 -2.96
C TRP A 375 -24.17 -8.14 -3.85
N PRO A 376 -24.34 -8.80 -5.01
CA PRO A 376 -25.36 -8.46 -6.01
C PRO A 376 -26.81 -8.49 -5.52
N GLY A 377 -27.09 -9.16 -4.38
CA GLY A 377 -28.42 -9.26 -3.79
C GLY A 377 -28.75 -8.23 -2.70
N TRP A 378 -28.00 -7.13 -2.59
CA TRP A 378 -28.29 -6.08 -1.60
C TRP A 378 -29.55 -5.27 -1.95
N GLU A 379 -29.86 -5.09 -3.23
CA GLU A 379 -30.97 -4.20 -3.67
C GLU A 379 -32.31 -4.93 -3.87
N GLU A 380 -32.32 -6.24 -4.06
CA GLU A 380 -33.55 -7.01 -4.33
C GLU A 380 -34.34 -7.39 -3.06
N GLY A 381 -33.89 -6.96 -1.87
CA GLY A 381 -34.46 -7.36 -0.58
C GLY A 381 -34.99 -6.19 0.26
N GLU A 382 -35.76 -5.28 -0.33
CA GLU A 382 -36.52 -4.26 0.43
C GLU A 382 -37.71 -4.85 1.21
N GLY A 383 -38.03 -6.14 1.02
CA GLY A 383 -39.03 -6.85 1.82
C GLY A 383 -38.42 -7.48 3.07
N GLU A 384 -38.80 -6.94 4.24
CA GLU A 384 -38.64 -7.53 5.58
C GLU A 384 -37.23 -7.57 6.18
N GLN A 385 -36.88 -6.50 6.90
CA GLN A 385 -36.33 -6.40 8.27
C GLN A 385 -35.46 -7.53 8.89
N ALA A 386 -34.88 -8.44 8.13
CA ALA A 386 -33.83 -9.34 8.59
C ALA A 386 -32.49 -8.60 8.53
N GLY A 387 -32.30 -7.75 9.53
CA GLY A 387 -31.24 -6.74 9.62
C GLY A 387 -29.84 -7.22 9.21
N GLY A 388 -29.13 -6.35 8.50
CA GLY A 388 -27.77 -6.58 7.99
C GLY A 388 -26.78 -7.11 9.03
N TRP A 389 -27.04 -6.90 10.32
CA TRP A 389 -26.27 -7.46 11.42
C TRP A 389 -26.27 -9.00 11.49
N ARG A 390 -27.41 -9.66 11.25
CA ARG A 390 -27.47 -11.14 11.21
C ARG A 390 -26.70 -11.69 10.00
N ARG A 391 -26.72 -10.96 8.88
CA ARG A 391 -26.00 -11.34 7.65
C ARG A 391 -24.49 -11.14 7.82
N LEU A 392 -24.06 -10.06 8.48
CA LEU A 392 -22.65 -9.83 8.84
C LEU A 392 -22.12 -10.89 9.82
N LEU A 393 -22.91 -11.27 10.83
CA LEU A 393 -22.57 -12.36 11.75
C LEU A 393 -22.52 -13.73 11.07
N ALA A 394 -23.34 -13.96 10.04
CA ALA A 394 -23.29 -15.18 9.24
C ALA A 394 -22.00 -15.22 8.38
N TRP A 395 -21.60 -14.09 7.81
CA TRP A 395 -20.37 -13.96 7.05
C TRP A 395 -19.11 -14.16 7.91
N LEU A 396 -19.03 -13.53 9.09
CA LEU A 396 -17.94 -13.76 10.05
C LEU A 396 -17.84 -15.24 10.44
N ARG A 397 -18.98 -15.90 10.66
CA ARG A 397 -19.01 -17.35 10.91
C ARG A 397 -18.53 -18.16 9.70
N GLY A 398 -18.82 -17.73 8.48
CA GLY A 398 -18.33 -18.36 7.25
C GLY A 398 -16.81 -18.28 7.09
N ILE A 399 -16.24 -17.09 7.32
CA ILE A 399 -14.77 -16.88 7.31
C ILE A 399 -14.11 -17.74 8.37
N TRP A 400 -14.65 -17.74 9.58
CA TRP A 400 -14.13 -18.54 10.67
C TRP A 400 -14.14 -20.05 10.36
N ARG A 401 -15.16 -20.55 9.67
CA ARG A 401 -15.21 -21.94 9.21
C ARG A 401 -14.17 -22.24 8.13
N ARG A 402 -13.97 -21.36 7.14
CA ARG A 402 -12.93 -21.53 6.10
C ARG A 402 -11.54 -21.54 6.72
N TRP A 403 -11.27 -20.61 7.63
CA TRP A 403 -9.99 -20.53 8.33
C TRP A 403 -9.70 -21.80 9.15
N ARG A 404 -10.70 -22.36 9.85
CA ARG A 404 -10.57 -23.66 10.52
C ARG A 404 -10.39 -24.83 9.53
N GLY A 405 -10.99 -24.75 8.34
CA GLY A 405 -10.80 -25.73 7.26
C GLY A 405 -9.32 -25.78 6.84
N TRP A 406 -8.73 -24.63 6.58
CA TRP A 406 -7.30 -24.52 6.24
C TRP A 406 -6.37 -25.04 7.34
N GLN A 407 -6.73 -24.86 8.63
CA GLN A 407 -5.95 -25.45 9.72
C GLN A 407 -6.02 -26.98 9.80
N ARG A 408 -7.08 -27.60 9.26
CA ARG A 408 -7.23 -29.07 9.23
C ARG A 408 -6.56 -29.68 8.02
N GLU A 409 -6.47 -28.95 6.91
CA GLU A 409 -5.75 -29.36 5.70
C GLU A 409 -4.23 -29.16 5.83
N ALA A 410 -3.79 -28.27 6.72
CA ALA A 410 -2.38 -28.02 7.02
C ALA A 410 -1.80 -28.92 8.13
N ARG A 411 -2.58 -29.85 8.68
CA ARG A 411 -2.15 -30.93 9.58
C ARG A 411 -2.28 -32.25 8.87
#